data_AF-A0A367F1G2-F1
#
_entry.id   AF-A0A367F1G2-F1
#
_cell.length_a   1.000
_cell.length_b   1.000
_cell.length_c   1.000
_cell.angle_alpha   90.00
_cell.angle_beta   90.00
_cell.angle_gamma   90.00
#
_symmetry.space_group_name_H-M   'P 1'
#
loop_
_entity.id
_entity.type
_entity.pdbx_description
1 polymer ?
#
loop_
_entity_poly.entity_id
_entity_poly.type
_entity_poly.pdbx_seq_one_letter_code
_entity_poly.pdbx_strand_id
1 'polypeptide(L)'
;MLYLGGHDYEDALFQLVEWTHNVLLPVYGREVTSTALWCSRWWEHPEAVAQLHGLWLAWAELSNPAQDMTGPAAWHRDFLGPVMATLRDPMGPFAGCKPGNHRPKDVPQMESPFVAADG
;
A
#
# COMPACT_ATOMS: atom_id res chain seq x y z
N MET A 1 -6.96 5.79 7.56
CA MET A 1 -5.50 5.74 7.76
C MET A 1 -4.80 7.03 7.34
N LEU A 2 -4.84 7.49 6.07
CA LEU A 2 -4.04 8.65 5.61
C LEU A 2 -4.34 10.00 6.29
N TYR A 3 -5.52 10.15 6.89
CA TYR A 3 -5.92 11.36 7.61
C TYR A 3 -5.82 11.22 9.14
N LEU A 4 -5.37 10.06 9.63
CA LEU A 4 -5.14 9.86 11.05
C LEU A 4 -3.85 10.57 11.45
N GLY A 5 -3.79 11.03 12.70
CA GLY A 5 -2.59 11.64 13.28
C GLY A 5 -2.22 10.95 14.59
N GLY A 6 -0.96 11.12 15.01
CA GLY A 6 -0.46 10.60 16.30
C GLY A 6 -0.61 9.08 16.42
N HIS A 7 -0.96 8.62 17.63
CA HIS A 7 -1.03 7.20 17.96
C HIS A 7 -2.04 6.41 17.11
N ASP A 8 -3.16 7.01 16.71
CA ASP A 8 -4.15 6.34 15.86
C ASP A 8 -3.55 5.95 14.49
N TYR A 9 -2.63 6.76 13.96
CA TYR A 9 -1.90 6.44 12.74
C TYR A 9 -0.88 5.33 12.97
N GLU A 10 -0.15 5.37 14.08
CA GLU A 10 0.86 4.37 14.44
C GLU A 10 0.24 2.98 14.61
N ASP A 11 -0.88 2.89 15.33
CA ASP A 11 -1.61 1.64 15.56
C ASP A 11 -2.17 1.06 14.27
N ALA A 12 -2.75 1.91 13.42
CA ALA A 12 -3.26 1.49 12.11
C ALA A 12 -2.13 1.01 11.19
N LEU A 13 -0.98 1.71 11.20
CA LEU A 13 0.18 1.31 10.42
C LEU A 13 0.77 0.00 10.92
N PHE A 14 0.86 -0.21 12.24
CA PHE A 14 1.32 -1.46 12.83
C PHE A 14 0.47 -2.65 12.38
N GLN A 15 -0.86 -2.54 12.46
CA GLN A 15 -1.77 -3.59 11.98
C GLN A 15 -1.60 -3.89 10.49
N LEU A 16 -1.41 -2.84 9.68
CA LEU A 16 -1.20 -2.99 8.25
C LEU A 16 0.14 -3.68 7.95
N VAL A 17 1.19 -3.37 8.71
CA VAL A 17 2.51 -4.03 8.64
C VAL A 17 2.40 -5.50 8.98
N GLU A 18 1.73 -5.84 10.08
CA GLU A 18 1.51 -7.22 10.49
C GLU A 18 0.74 -8.01 9.43
N TRP A 19 -0.35 -7.46 8.89
CA TRP A 19 -1.10 -8.13 7.83
C TRP A 19 -0.27 -8.28 6.54
N THR A 20 0.48 -7.25 6.15
CA THR A 20 1.32 -7.28 4.96
C THR A 20 2.43 -8.35 5.09
N HIS A 21 3.08 -8.41 6.25
CA HIS A 21 4.15 -9.35 6.53
C HIS A 21 3.66 -10.79 6.65
N ASN A 22 2.57 -11.01 7.39
CA ASN A 22 2.15 -12.36 7.77
C ASN A 22 1.13 -12.97 6.81
N VAL A 23 0.42 -12.17 6.01
CA VAL A 23 -0.64 -12.64 5.10
C VAL A 23 -0.32 -12.31 3.65
N LEU A 24 -0.12 -11.03 3.31
CA LEU A 24 0.02 -10.63 1.91
C LEU A 24 1.29 -11.19 1.25
N LEU A 25 2.45 -10.91 1.83
CA LEU A 25 3.74 -11.26 1.22
C LEU A 25 4.02 -12.77 1.14
N PRO A 26 3.75 -13.58 2.19
CA PRO A 26 4.01 -15.01 2.14
C PRO A 26 3.18 -15.73 1.08
N VAL A 27 1.97 -15.23 0.79
CA VAL A 27 1.03 -15.87 -0.13
C VAL A 27 1.10 -15.28 -1.54
N TYR A 28 1.19 -13.95 -1.65
CA TYR A 28 1.03 -13.24 -2.92
C TYR A 28 2.25 -12.43 -3.34
N GLY A 29 3.29 -12.36 -2.50
CA GLY A 29 4.45 -11.49 -2.68
C GLY A 29 5.22 -11.78 -3.97
N ARG A 30 5.44 -13.05 -4.33
CA ARG A 30 6.30 -13.50 -5.44
C ARG A 30 7.74 -12.96 -5.36
N GLU A 31 8.65 -13.59 -6.09
CA GLU A 31 10.06 -13.19 -6.12
C GLU A 31 10.25 -11.75 -6.61
N VAL A 32 11.12 -10.97 -5.97
CA VAL A 32 11.45 -9.60 -6.39
C VAL A 32 12.42 -9.65 -7.56
N THR A 33 12.08 -8.99 -8.66
CA THR A 33 12.91 -8.94 -9.88
C THR A 33 13.09 -7.51 -10.36
N SER A 34 13.89 -7.27 -11.39
CA SER A 34 14.03 -5.95 -12.01
C SER A 34 12.75 -5.42 -12.65
N THR A 35 11.77 -6.29 -12.93
CA THR A 35 10.48 -5.95 -13.54
C THR A 35 9.31 -6.10 -12.57
N ALA A 36 9.56 -6.53 -11.33
CA ALA A 36 8.54 -6.72 -10.30
C ALA A 36 9.13 -6.34 -8.93
N LEU A 37 8.98 -5.06 -8.57
CA LEU A 37 9.68 -4.43 -7.45
C LEU A 37 8.96 -4.61 -6.11
N TRP A 38 9.72 -4.60 -5.02
CA TRP A 38 9.19 -4.45 -3.65
C TRP A 38 10.16 -3.61 -2.82
N CYS A 39 9.64 -2.70 -2.01
CA CYS A 39 10.45 -1.93 -1.06
C CYS A 39 10.26 -2.48 0.35
N SER A 40 11.34 -2.84 1.04
CA SER A 40 11.28 -3.32 2.43
C SER A 40 10.86 -2.24 3.43
N ARG A 41 10.89 -0.97 3.02
CA ARG A 41 10.42 0.21 3.77
C ARG A 41 9.19 0.81 3.09
N TRP A 42 8.27 -0.04 2.62
CA TRP A 42 7.11 0.40 1.83
C TRP A 42 6.24 1.45 2.55
N TRP A 43 6.22 1.45 3.89
CA TRP A 43 5.48 2.43 4.69
C TRP A 43 5.98 3.87 4.53
N GLU A 44 7.19 4.07 3.99
CA GLU A 44 7.72 5.39 3.63
C GLU A 44 7.27 5.87 2.24
N HIS A 45 6.46 5.06 1.54
CA HIS A 45 5.81 5.44 0.29
C HIS A 45 4.31 5.65 0.56
N PRO A 46 3.82 6.91 0.66
CA PRO A 46 2.42 7.19 1.01
C PRO A 46 1.40 6.53 0.08
N GLU A 47 1.71 6.45 -1.21
CA GLU A 47 0.85 5.73 -2.17
C GLU A 47 0.78 4.23 -1.86
N ALA A 48 1.90 3.60 -1.47
CA ALA A 48 1.90 2.19 -1.09
C ALA A 48 1.07 1.95 0.17
N VAL A 49 1.17 2.84 1.16
CA VAL A 49 0.31 2.81 2.36
C VAL A 49 -1.16 2.90 1.97
N ALA A 50 -1.52 3.83 1.08
CA ALA A 50 -2.90 4.01 0.61
C ALA A 50 -3.45 2.74 -0.07
N GLN A 51 -2.70 2.21 -1.03
CA GLN A 51 -3.04 1.03 -1.82
C GLN A 51 -3.17 -0.22 -0.94
N LEU A 52 -2.20 -0.46 -0.06
CA LEU A 52 -2.21 -1.62 0.85
C LEU A 52 -3.31 -1.51 1.89
N HIS A 53 -3.57 -0.33 2.44
CA HIS A 53 -4.67 -0.13 3.37
C HIS A 53 -6.03 -0.41 2.72
N GLY A 54 -6.27 0.10 1.50
CA GLY A 54 -7.48 -0.21 0.75
C GLY A 54 -7.63 -1.71 0.46
N LEU A 55 -6.53 -2.36 0.06
CA LEU A 55 -6.51 -3.80 -0.18
C LEU A 55 -6.83 -4.61 1.08
N TRP A 56 -6.27 -4.22 2.23
CA TRP A 56 -6.53 -4.85 3.52
C TRP A 56 -7.98 -4.69 3.98
N LEU A 57 -8.57 -3.50 3.83
CA LEU A 57 -9.99 -3.28 4.14
C LEU A 57 -10.90 -4.16 3.29
N ALA A 58 -10.64 -4.24 1.97
CA ALA A 58 -11.40 -5.14 1.09
C ALA A 58 -11.21 -6.62 1.47
N TRP A 59 -10.01 -7.00 1.91
CA TRP A 59 -9.74 -8.36 2.40
C TRP A 59 -10.54 -8.67 3.66
N ALA A 60 -10.54 -7.76 4.63
CA ALA A 60 -11.25 -7.91 5.90
C ALA A 60 -12.76 -8.05 5.69
N GLU A 61 -13.34 -7.24 4.79
CA GLU A 61 -14.75 -7.32 4.44
C GLU A 61 -15.09 -8.64 3.73
N LEU A 62 -14.37 -8.98 2.66
CA LEU A 62 -14.72 -10.10 1.77
C LEU A 62 -14.25 -11.48 2.24
N SER A 63 -13.36 -11.54 3.23
CA SER A 63 -12.93 -12.79 3.86
C SER A 63 -13.66 -13.09 5.17
N ASN A 64 -14.63 -12.24 5.55
CA ASN A 64 -15.45 -12.47 6.72
C ASN A 64 -16.30 -13.75 6.54
N PRO A 65 -16.25 -14.72 7.49
CA PRO A 65 -17.02 -15.97 7.40
C PRO A 65 -18.54 -15.79 7.32
N ALA A 66 -19.06 -14.62 7.67
CA ALA A 66 -20.48 -14.29 7.54
C ALA A 66 -20.89 -13.92 6.09
N GLN A 67 -19.93 -13.74 5.18
CA GLN A 67 -20.17 -13.37 3.78
C GLN A 67 -20.31 -14.61 2.88
N ASP A 68 -20.77 -14.38 1.64
CA ASP A 68 -20.88 -15.42 0.63
C ASP A 68 -19.55 -16.14 0.38
N MET A 69 -19.62 -17.44 0.11
CA MET A 69 -18.46 -18.31 -0.14
C MET A 69 -17.59 -17.87 -1.34
N THR A 70 -18.07 -16.93 -2.16
CA THR A 70 -17.37 -16.35 -3.31
C THR A 70 -16.54 -15.11 -2.96
N GLY A 71 -16.69 -14.55 -1.76
CA GLY A 71 -16.01 -13.32 -1.31
C GLY A 71 -14.49 -13.33 -1.53
N PRO A 72 -13.76 -14.39 -1.12
CA PRO A 72 -12.33 -14.48 -1.39
C PRO A 72 -11.99 -14.44 -2.87
N ALA A 73 -12.77 -15.12 -3.73
CA ALA A 73 -12.53 -15.11 -5.17
C ALA A 73 -12.78 -13.70 -5.78
N ALA A 74 -13.82 -13.00 -5.30
CA ALA A 74 -14.08 -11.62 -5.69
C ALA A 74 -12.94 -10.69 -5.24
N TRP A 75 -12.41 -10.86 -4.02
CA TRP A 75 -11.28 -10.07 -3.52
C TRP A 75 -10.03 -10.20 -4.42
N HIS A 76 -9.71 -11.42 -4.84
CA HIS A 76 -8.58 -11.66 -5.75
C HIS A 76 -8.76 -10.96 -7.10
N ARG A 77 -9.97 -11.08 -7.68
CA ARG A 77 -10.30 -10.55 -9.00
C ARG A 77 -10.30 -9.02 -9.01
N ASP A 78 -10.96 -8.41 -8.03
CA ASP A 78 -11.31 -6.99 -8.08
C ASP A 78 -10.27 -6.10 -7.39
N PHE A 79 -9.51 -6.62 -6.41
CA PHE A 79 -8.65 -5.79 -5.58
C PHE A 79 -7.18 -6.24 -5.60
N LEU A 80 -6.89 -7.52 -5.31
CA LEU A 80 -5.51 -7.99 -5.20
C LEU A 80 -4.71 -7.78 -6.50
N GLY A 81 -5.25 -8.24 -7.62
CA GLY A 81 -4.59 -8.16 -8.92
C GLY A 81 -4.17 -6.73 -9.29
N PRO A 82 -5.11 -5.76 -9.35
CA PRO A 82 -4.81 -4.37 -9.67
C PRO A 82 -3.83 -3.69 -8.70
N VAL A 83 -3.99 -3.90 -7.39
CA VAL A 83 -3.11 -3.30 -6.38
C VAL A 83 -1.70 -3.86 -6.50
N MET A 84 -1.54 -5.19 -6.58
CA MET A 84 -0.22 -5.80 -6.71
C MET A 84 0.43 -5.46 -8.04
N ALA A 85 -0.33 -5.35 -9.14
CA ALA A 85 0.21 -4.88 -10.41
C ALA A 85 0.82 -3.48 -10.30
N THR A 86 0.10 -2.55 -9.64
CA THR A 86 0.57 -1.16 -9.44
C THR A 86 1.80 -1.09 -8.54
N LEU A 87 1.77 -1.76 -7.38
CA LEU A 87 2.88 -1.73 -6.43
C LEU A 87 4.17 -2.33 -7.00
N ARG A 88 4.02 -3.40 -7.79
CA ARG A 88 5.15 -4.16 -8.34
C ARG A 88 5.66 -3.57 -9.66
N ASP A 89 4.94 -2.62 -10.27
CA ASP A 89 5.31 -2.01 -11.54
C ASP A 89 6.70 -1.33 -11.43
N PRO A 90 7.61 -1.51 -12.41
CA PRO A 90 8.93 -0.89 -12.37
C PRO A 90 8.89 0.66 -12.40
N MET A 91 7.80 1.25 -12.89
CA MET A 91 7.49 2.68 -12.88
C MET A 91 6.53 3.08 -11.74
N GLY A 92 6.13 2.12 -10.90
CA GLY A 92 5.21 2.34 -9.79
C GLY A 92 5.85 2.96 -8.54
N PRO A 93 5.16 2.86 -7.38
CA PRO A 93 5.56 3.50 -6.12
C PRO A 93 6.97 3.12 -5.67
N PHE A 94 7.41 1.89 -5.97
CA PHE A 94 8.72 1.38 -5.59
C PHE A 94 9.81 1.61 -6.65
N ALA A 95 9.54 2.35 -7.74
CA ALA A 95 10.51 2.61 -8.80
C ALA A 95 11.84 3.14 -8.25
N GLY A 96 12.94 2.44 -8.54
CA GLY A 96 14.28 2.77 -8.06
C GLY A 96 14.64 2.24 -6.67
N CYS A 97 13.72 1.59 -5.96
CA CYS A 97 14.07 0.77 -4.79
C CYS A 97 14.72 -0.55 -5.25
N LYS A 98 15.60 -1.09 -4.42
CA LYS A 98 16.24 -2.41 -4.61
C LYS A 98 16.18 -3.19 -3.30
N PRO A 99 16.41 -4.51 -3.31
CA PRO A 99 16.59 -5.26 -2.07
C PRO A 99 17.64 -4.58 -1.16
N GLY A 100 17.23 -4.20 0.05
CA GLY A 100 18.09 -3.50 1.01
C GLY A 100 18.33 -2.01 0.74
N ASN A 101 17.75 -1.41 -0.31
CA ASN A 101 17.94 0.00 -0.64
C ASN A 101 16.61 0.71 -0.98
N HIS A 102 16.20 1.62 -0.10
CA HIS A 102 15.01 2.46 -0.28
C HIS A 102 15.35 3.76 -1.01
N ARG A 103 14.51 4.15 -1.97
CA ARG A 103 14.60 5.44 -2.67
C ARG A 103 13.41 6.34 -2.27
N PRO A 104 13.65 7.46 -1.57
CA PRO A 104 12.63 8.45 -1.30
C PRO A 104 12.02 9.03 -2.57
N LYS A 105 10.76 9.50 -2.48
CA LYS A 105 10.02 10.10 -3.59
C LYS A 105 9.73 11.55 -3.27
N ASP A 106 10.02 12.43 -4.22
CA ASP A 106 9.59 13.82 -4.14
C ASP A 106 8.11 13.92 -4.49
N VAL A 107 7.36 14.66 -3.67
CA VAL A 107 5.96 14.97 -3.95
C VAL A 107 5.94 16.08 -4.99
N PRO A 108 5.13 15.95 -6.07
CA PRO A 108 4.93 17.03 -7.02
C PRO A 108 4.53 18.32 -6.30
N GLN A 109 5.18 19.42 -6.64
CA GLN A 109 4.83 20.72 -6.08
C GLN A 109 3.52 21.20 -6.69
N MET A 110 2.59 21.62 -5.84
CA MET A 110 1.35 22.27 -6.24
C MET A 110 1.51 23.76 -5.99
N GLU A 111 1.33 24.58 -7.03
CA GLU A 111 1.22 26.03 -6.86
C GLU A 111 -0.08 26.36 -6.12
N SER A 112 0.00 27.15 -5.05
CA SER A 112 -1.19 27.66 -4.37
C SER A 112 -1.69 28.92 -5.09
N PRO A 113 -2.95 28.96 -5.57
CA PRO A 113 -3.54 30.20 -6.09
C PRO A 113 -3.86 31.20 -4.96
N PHE A 114 -3.75 30.79 -3.69
CA PHE A 114 -3.96 31.65 -2.54
C PHE A 114 -2.62 32.21 -2.06
N VAL A 115 -2.48 33.53 -2.13
CA VAL A 115 -1.38 34.27 -1.49
C VAL A 115 -1.55 34.11 0.02
N ALA A 116 -0.52 33.61 0.71
CA ALA A 116 -0.51 33.59 2.17
C ALA A 116 -0.79 35.01 2.67
N ALA A 117 -1.82 35.19 3.51
CA ALA A 117 -2.05 36.48 4.13
C ALA A 117 -0.88 36.75 5.08
N ASP A 118 0.03 37.62 4.66
CA ASP A 118 1.13 38.10 5.49
C ASP A 118 0.53 38.73 6.76
N GLY A 119 0.86 38.16 7.92
CA GLY A 119 0.51 38.69 9.24
C GLY A 119 1.50 39.72 9.73
#